data_AF-A0A525KMW8-F1
#
_entry.id   AF-A0A525KMW8-F1
#
_cell.length_a   1.000
_cell.length_b   1.000
_cell.length_c   1.000
_cell.angle_alpha   90.00
_cell.angle_beta   90.00
_cell.angle_gamma   90.00
#
_symmetry.space_group_name_H-M   'P 1'
#
loop_
_entity.id
_entity.type
_entity.pdbx_description
1 polymer ?
#
loop_
_entity_poly.entity_id
_entity_poly.type
_entity_poly.pdbx_seq_one_letter_code
_entity_poly.pdbx_strand_id
1 'polypeptide(L)'
;MIAAVNAILYPVAPNAEQALSKPGGRAAREREARALAGEAVAFATEPVGPAFPTRDAALEAYRERVETLAPEDRYCQLVERILTEPGHPQRLAPVSPTFADGRRWPAAPPEPPRTAWRLLISYWRPASAPTADAPQARVARKAGEAIDRETLKSIVQQPLRPVKPQQPLDIGLFERVLPEAPHIVVPDE
;
A
#
# COMPACT_ATOMS: atom_id res chain seq x y z
N MET A 1 12.87 29.78 27.00
CA MET A 1 11.97 28.60 26.98
C MET A 1 12.24 27.86 25.68
N ILE A 2 12.94 26.72 25.74
CA ILE A 2 13.12 25.86 24.57
C ILE A 2 11.77 25.17 24.37
N ALA A 3 11.09 25.45 23.27
CA ALA A 3 9.86 24.75 22.90
C ALA A 3 10.14 23.24 22.97
N ALA A 4 9.36 22.50 23.76
CA ALA A 4 9.44 21.06 23.76
C ALA A 4 9.22 20.59 22.31
N VAL A 5 10.26 19.99 21.72
CA VAL A 5 10.13 19.33 20.42
C VAL A 5 9.25 18.10 20.69
N ASN A 6 7.96 18.23 20.43
CA ASN A 6 7.04 17.10 20.49
C ASN A 6 7.45 16.12 19.38
N ALA A 7 8.08 15.02 19.79
CA ALA A 7 8.51 13.98 18.88
C ALA A 7 7.28 13.21 18.38
N ILE A 8 7.24 12.92 17.08
CA ILE A 8 6.20 12.08 16.48
C ILE A 8 6.32 10.68 17.09
N LEU A 9 5.20 10.14 17.59
CA LEU A 9 5.09 8.80 18.14
C LEU A 9 4.63 7.86 17.02
N TYR A 10 5.58 7.12 16.46
CA TYR A 10 5.29 6.21 15.36
C TYR A 10 4.67 4.92 15.87
N PRO A 11 3.61 4.40 15.21
CA PRO A 11 3.00 3.13 15.58
C PRO A 11 3.99 1.97 15.49
N VAL A 12 3.85 0.97 16.36
CA VAL A 12 4.55 -0.32 16.25
C VAL A 12 3.55 -1.35 15.73
N ALA A 13 3.80 -1.91 14.55
CA ALA A 13 2.87 -2.83 13.89
C ALA A 13 3.57 -3.69 12.82
N PRO A 14 3.04 -4.88 12.48
CA PRO A 14 3.64 -5.74 11.46
C PRO A 14 3.43 -5.25 10.02
N ASN A 15 2.45 -4.38 9.77
CA ASN A 15 2.20 -3.79 8.45
C ASN A 15 1.47 -2.44 8.56
N ALA A 16 1.40 -1.68 7.46
CA ALA A 16 0.77 -0.36 7.41
C ALA A 16 -0.73 -0.37 7.78
N GLU A 17 -1.50 -1.39 7.37
CA GLU A 17 -2.93 -1.50 7.70
C GLU A 17 -3.15 -1.66 9.22
N GLN A 18 -2.33 -2.47 9.88
CA GLN A 18 -2.36 -2.62 11.33
C GLN A 18 -1.82 -1.38 12.05
N ALA A 19 -0.82 -0.70 11.50
CA ALA A 19 -0.35 0.58 12.02
C ALA A 19 -1.47 1.63 12.07
N LEU A 20 -2.37 1.61 11.08
CA LEU A 20 -3.52 2.52 11.01
C LEU A 20 -4.68 2.14 11.94
N SER A 21 -4.96 0.84 12.05
CA SER A 21 -6.19 0.34 12.69
C SER A 21 -5.99 -0.09 14.14
N LYS A 22 -4.94 -0.87 14.43
CA LYS A 22 -4.71 -1.48 15.74
C LYS A 22 -3.21 -1.68 16.02
N PRO A 23 -2.47 -0.60 16.28
CA PRO A 23 -1.04 -0.71 16.59
C PRO A 23 -0.82 -1.34 17.97
N GLY A 24 0.31 -2.05 18.13
CA GLY A 24 0.72 -2.64 19.42
C GLY A 24 1.24 -1.63 20.44
N GLY A 25 1.44 -0.39 20.01
CA GLY A 25 1.91 0.74 20.81
C GLY A 25 2.44 1.85 19.90
N ARG A 26 2.97 2.91 20.49
CA ARG A 26 3.64 3.99 19.76
C ARG A 26 4.98 4.33 20.42
N ALA A 27 5.96 4.69 19.60
CA ALA A 27 7.31 4.96 20.04
C ALA A 27 7.95 6.08 19.21
N ALA A 28 8.66 7.00 19.87
CA ALA A 28 9.44 8.03 19.19
C ALA A 28 10.77 7.46 18.67
N ARG A 29 11.32 6.47 19.38
CA ARG A 29 12.68 5.96 19.14
C ARG A 29 12.68 4.45 18.95
N GLU A 30 13.69 3.97 18.22
CA GLU A 30 13.89 2.55 17.95
C GLU A 30 13.98 1.71 19.24
N ARG A 31 14.63 2.22 20.29
CA ARG A 31 14.75 1.51 21.58
C ARG A 31 13.40 1.24 22.24
N GLU A 32 12.49 2.22 22.21
CA GLU A 32 11.13 2.10 22.75
C GLU A 32 10.30 1.14 21.90
N ALA A 33 10.41 1.28 20.57
CA ALA A 33 9.74 0.40 19.62
C ALA A 33 10.18 -1.06 19.78
N ARG A 34 11.48 -1.31 19.98
CA ARG A 34 12.04 -2.64 20.27
C ARG A 34 11.48 -3.21 21.58
N ALA A 35 11.35 -2.38 22.61
CA ALA A 35 10.77 -2.80 23.89
C ALA A 35 9.28 -3.18 23.74
N LEU A 36 8.53 -2.46 22.91
CA LEU A 36 7.12 -2.76 22.62
C LEU A 36 6.95 -4.00 21.72
N ALA A 37 7.81 -4.16 20.71
CA ALA A 37 7.76 -5.28 19.78
C ALA A 37 8.29 -6.58 20.38
N GLY A 38 9.16 -6.51 21.39
CA GLY A 38 9.87 -7.67 21.96
C GLY A 38 10.98 -8.23 21.06
N GLU A 39 11.24 -7.59 19.92
CA GLU A 39 12.26 -7.98 18.94
C GLU A 39 12.81 -6.75 18.22
N ALA A 40 13.84 -6.95 17.38
CA ALA A 40 14.39 -5.90 16.54
C ALA A 40 13.31 -5.28 15.64
N VAL A 41 13.44 -4.00 15.32
CA VAL A 41 12.47 -3.26 14.50
C VAL A 41 13.18 -2.53 13.38
N ALA A 42 12.48 -2.30 12.27
CA ALA A 42 12.89 -1.44 11.18
C ALA A 42 11.89 -0.30 11.01
N PHE A 43 12.37 0.89 10.64
CA PHE A 43 11.49 2.00 10.30
C PHE A 43 11.03 1.86 8.84
N ALA A 44 9.71 1.85 8.63
CA ALA A 44 9.11 1.64 7.32
C ALA A 44 8.10 2.75 7.01
N THR A 45 8.02 3.12 5.72
CA THR A 45 7.00 4.04 5.21
C THR A 45 6.31 3.38 4.02
N GLU A 46 5.04 3.02 4.20
CA GLU A 46 4.31 2.19 3.24
C GLU A 46 2.94 2.80 2.92
N PRO A 47 2.44 2.64 1.67
CA PRO A 47 1.12 3.11 1.31
C PRO A 47 0.04 2.18 1.86
N VAL A 48 -1.06 2.75 2.33
CA VAL A 48 -2.23 2.06 2.89
C VAL A 48 -3.49 2.46 2.13
N GLY A 49 -4.49 1.56 2.09
CA GLY A 49 -5.79 1.89 1.52
C GLY A 49 -5.81 2.17 -0.01
N PRO A 50 -6.95 2.68 -0.51
CA PRO A 50 -7.18 2.91 -1.94
C PRO A 50 -6.31 4.04 -2.51
N ALA A 51 -6.19 4.05 -3.84
CA ALA A 51 -5.56 5.13 -4.59
C ALA A 51 -6.64 6.07 -5.13
N PHE A 52 -6.44 7.38 -4.98
CA PHE A 52 -7.38 8.41 -5.39
C PHE A 52 -6.86 9.16 -6.61
N PRO A 53 -7.74 9.60 -7.54
CA PRO A 53 -7.32 10.36 -8.70
C PRO A 53 -6.89 11.80 -8.36
N THR A 54 -7.39 12.37 -7.26
CA THR A 54 -7.12 13.76 -6.87
C THR A 54 -6.73 13.87 -5.40
N ARG A 55 -6.00 14.94 -5.06
CA ARG A 55 -5.63 15.26 -3.67
C ARG A 55 -6.86 15.46 -2.81
N ASP A 56 -7.85 16.19 -3.31
CA ASP A 56 -9.05 16.56 -2.55
C ASP A 56 -9.90 15.33 -2.20
N ALA A 57 -10.04 14.37 -3.12
CA ALA A 57 -10.72 13.10 -2.84
C ALA A 57 -9.99 12.29 -1.76
N ALA A 58 -8.65 12.26 -1.81
CA ALA A 58 -7.86 11.60 -0.77
C ALA A 58 -7.95 12.33 0.59
N LEU A 59 -7.99 13.66 0.57
CA LEU A 59 -8.13 14.49 1.76
C LEU A 59 -9.50 14.33 2.39
N GLU A 60 -10.56 14.25 1.60
CA GLU A 60 -11.91 14.00 2.10
C GLU A 60 -11.99 12.65 2.83
N ALA A 61 -11.37 11.60 2.27
CA ALA A 61 -11.32 10.29 2.90
C ALA A 61 -10.45 10.23 4.17
N TYR A 62 -9.39 11.06 4.26
CA TYR A 62 -8.36 10.95 5.31
C TYR A 62 -8.12 12.24 6.11
N ARG A 63 -9.03 13.21 6.08
CA ARG A 63 -8.86 14.53 6.71
C ARG A 63 -8.46 14.41 8.18
N GLU A 64 -9.20 13.57 8.92
CA GLU A 64 -8.98 13.36 10.35
C GLU A 64 -7.62 12.71 10.67
N ARG A 65 -7.06 12.01 9.68
CA ARG A 65 -5.79 11.27 9.77
C ARG A 65 -4.61 12.08 9.24
N VAL A 66 -4.80 13.31 8.78
CA VAL A 66 -3.72 14.11 8.16
C VAL A 66 -3.70 15.54 8.68
N GLU A 67 -4.84 16.20 8.79
CA GLU A 67 -4.90 17.64 9.12
C GLU A 67 -5.25 17.92 10.58
N THR A 68 -6.09 17.09 11.20
CA THR A 68 -6.59 17.35 12.56
C THR A 68 -5.75 16.69 13.65
N LEU A 69 -4.58 16.16 13.31
CA LEU A 69 -3.76 15.39 14.23
C LEU A 69 -2.88 16.29 15.11
N ALA A 70 -2.81 15.92 16.39
CA ALA A 70 -1.82 16.46 17.30
C ALA A 70 -0.40 16.23 16.74
N PRO A 71 0.58 17.09 17.06
CA PRO A 71 1.93 16.98 16.51
C PRO A 71 2.56 15.60 16.66
N GLU A 72 2.26 14.89 17.75
CA GLU A 72 2.78 13.55 18.08
C GLU A 72 2.20 12.47 17.16
N ASP A 73 1.05 12.73 16.55
CA ASP A 73 0.30 11.75 15.75
C ASP A 73 0.52 11.91 14.24
N ARG A 74 1.41 12.82 13.82
CA ARG A 74 1.71 13.11 12.40
C ARG A 74 2.56 12.03 11.71
N TYR A 75 2.21 10.76 11.88
CA TYR A 75 2.85 9.63 11.20
C TYR A 75 2.22 9.30 9.83
N CYS A 76 1.14 9.99 9.47
CA CYS A 76 0.39 9.84 8.22
C CYS A 76 0.64 11.01 7.25
N GLN A 77 0.79 10.74 5.96
CA GLN A 77 0.94 11.76 4.92
C GLN A 77 0.26 11.35 3.62
N LEU A 78 -0.41 12.29 2.95
CA LEU A 78 -0.86 12.11 1.57
C LEU A 78 0.26 12.46 0.58
N VAL A 79 0.54 11.55 -0.34
CA VAL A 79 1.55 11.73 -1.38
C VAL A 79 1.01 11.27 -2.73
N GLU A 80 1.35 12.02 -3.76
CA GLU A 80 1.13 11.64 -5.15
C GLU A 80 2.17 10.58 -5.58
N ARG A 81 1.69 9.43 -6.06
CA ARG A 81 2.54 8.33 -6.55
C ARG A 81 2.24 8.02 -8.00
N ILE A 82 3.29 7.77 -8.76
CA ILE A 82 3.17 7.22 -10.11
C ILE A 82 2.56 5.82 -10.01
N LEU A 83 1.49 5.58 -10.75
CA LEU A 83 0.87 4.28 -10.88
C LEU A 83 1.74 3.38 -11.76
N THR A 84 2.11 2.21 -11.24
CA THR A 84 2.77 1.17 -12.04
C THR A 84 1.70 0.16 -12.46
N GLU A 85 1.25 0.25 -13.71
CA GLU A 85 0.24 -0.67 -14.25
C GLU A 85 0.88 -1.98 -14.72
N PRO A 86 0.23 -3.15 -14.51
CA PRO A 86 0.71 -4.42 -15.03
C PRO A 86 0.75 -4.37 -16.57
N GLY A 87 1.93 -4.49 -17.16
CA GLY A 87 2.13 -4.42 -18.61
C GLY A 87 2.60 -3.07 -19.15
N HIS A 88 2.59 -2.01 -18.33
CA HIS A 88 3.22 -0.73 -18.66
C HIS A 88 4.52 -0.56 -17.85
N PRO A 89 5.69 -0.71 -18.47
CA PRO A 89 6.95 -0.46 -17.79
C PRO A 89 7.14 1.04 -17.65
N GLN A 90 6.72 1.64 -16.54
CA GLN A 90 7.21 2.99 -16.24
C GLN A 90 7.46 3.19 -14.75
N ARG A 91 8.53 2.54 -14.27
CA ARG A 91 9.53 3.34 -13.55
C ARG A 91 10.08 4.32 -14.58
N LEU A 92 9.90 5.62 -14.38
CA LEU A 92 10.54 6.64 -15.22
C LEU A 92 12.02 6.25 -15.35
N ALA A 93 12.45 5.89 -16.56
CA ALA A 93 13.82 5.48 -16.76
C ALA A 93 14.73 6.65 -16.38
N PRO A 94 15.85 6.39 -15.68
CA PRO A 94 16.83 7.44 -15.39
C PRO A 94 17.21 8.15 -16.68
N VAL A 95 17.02 9.46 -16.71
CA VAL A 95 17.35 10.27 -17.88
C VAL A 95 18.81 10.70 -17.77
N SER A 96 19.59 10.42 -18.83
CA SER A 96 20.98 10.88 -18.91
C SER A 96 21.06 12.28 -19.52
N PRO A 97 21.88 13.19 -18.98
CA PRO A 97 22.06 14.50 -19.57
C PRO A 97 22.70 14.36 -20.96
N THR A 98 22.04 14.92 -21.96
CA THR A 98 22.52 15.00 -23.33
C THR A 98 22.58 16.48 -23.69
N PHE A 99 23.78 17.00 -24.00
CA PHE A 99 23.90 18.37 -24.48
C PHE A 99 23.60 18.38 -25.99
N ALA A 100 22.33 18.60 -26.34
CA ALA A 100 21.81 18.62 -27.70
C ALA A 100 20.90 19.84 -27.88
N ASP A 101 20.97 20.50 -29.03
CA ASP A 101 20.13 21.67 -29.36
C ASP A 101 20.17 22.80 -28.32
N GLY A 102 21.34 23.01 -27.70
CA GLY A 102 21.54 24.02 -26.64
C GLY A 102 20.85 23.69 -25.31
N ARG A 103 20.32 22.47 -25.15
CA ARG A 103 19.69 21.97 -23.92
C ARG A 103 20.50 20.81 -23.36
N ARG A 104 20.62 20.73 -22.03
CA ARG A 104 21.36 19.66 -21.32
C ARG A 104 20.52 18.42 -21.03
N TRP A 105 19.19 18.58 -21.07
CA TRP A 105 18.25 17.52 -20.75
C TRP A 105 17.40 17.23 -21.99
N PRO A 106 17.10 15.95 -22.26
CA PRO A 106 16.19 15.63 -23.35
C PRO A 106 14.80 16.19 -23.06
N ALA A 107 14.00 16.36 -24.12
CA ALA A 107 12.63 16.79 -23.98
C ALA A 107 11.85 15.83 -23.06
N ALA A 108 10.97 16.40 -22.24
CA ALA A 108 10.06 15.61 -21.43
C ALA A 108 9.20 14.69 -22.32
N PRO A 109 8.84 13.49 -21.85
CA PRO A 109 7.91 12.64 -22.58
C PRO A 109 6.59 13.41 -22.84
N PRO A 110 5.95 13.18 -24.00
CA PRO A 110 4.76 13.94 -24.40
C PRO A 110 3.56 13.72 -23.48
N GLU A 111 3.47 12.54 -22.87
CA GLU A 111 2.42 12.20 -21.92
C GLU A 111 3.03 12.08 -20.51
N PRO A 112 2.51 12.83 -19.52
CA PRO A 112 2.95 12.68 -18.14
C PRO A 112 2.51 11.31 -17.61
N PRO A 113 3.29 10.72 -16.69
CA PRO A 113 2.93 9.45 -16.08
C PRO A 113 1.61 9.60 -15.33
N ARG A 114 0.78 8.56 -15.36
CA ARG A 114 -0.45 8.53 -14.56
C ARG A 114 -0.09 8.47 -13.09
N THR A 115 -0.66 9.39 -12.31
CA THR A 115 -0.45 9.48 -10.87
C THR A 115 -1.74 9.17 -10.12
N ALA A 116 -1.59 8.79 -8.85
CA ALA A 116 -2.68 8.71 -7.90
C ALA A 116 -2.20 9.11 -6.51
N TRP A 117 -3.09 9.70 -5.74
CA TRP A 117 -2.89 10.08 -4.35
C TRP A 117 -3.10 8.88 -3.44
N ARG A 118 -2.12 8.63 -2.56
CA ARG A 118 -2.18 7.55 -1.57
C ARG A 118 -1.80 8.07 -0.18
N LEU A 119 -2.37 7.46 0.84
CA LEU A 119 -1.95 7.67 2.22
C LEU A 119 -0.70 6.82 2.49
N LEU A 120 0.37 7.44 2.94
CA LEU A 120 1.54 6.75 3.49
C LEU A 120 1.52 6.81 5.00
N ILE A 121 1.94 5.72 5.62
CA ILE A 121 2.12 5.59 7.05
C ILE A 121 3.59 5.29 7.33
N SER A 122 4.18 6.07 8.22
CA SER A 122 5.48 5.77 8.81
C SER A 122 5.30 5.04 10.14
N TYR A 123 5.96 3.90 10.31
CA TYR A 123 5.77 3.03 11.46
C TYR A 123 7.03 2.20 11.77
N TRP A 124 7.12 1.69 13.00
CA TRP A 124 8.10 0.70 13.41
C TRP A 124 7.57 -0.71 13.10
N ARG A 125 8.25 -1.40 12.19
CA ARG A 125 7.92 -2.77 11.80
C ARG A 125 8.81 -3.77 12.55
N PRO A 126 8.25 -4.77 13.28
CA PRO A 126 9.01 -5.87 13.84
C PRO A 126 9.80 -6.62 12.75
N ALA A 127 11.03 -7.04 13.05
CA ALA A 127 11.94 -7.66 12.09
C ALA A 127 11.39 -8.97 11.51
N SER A 128 10.58 -9.71 12.27
CA SER A 128 9.94 -10.94 11.82
C SER A 128 8.77 -10.70 10.84
N ALA A 129 8.27 -9.46 10.76
CA ALA A 129 7.10 -9.14 9.96
C ALA A 129 7.45 -9.00 8.47
N PRO A 130 6.56 -9.45 7.58
CA PRO A 130 6.81 -9.42 6.13
C PRO A 130 7.04 -8.01 5.61
N THR A 131 7.94 -7.88 4.64
CA THR A 131 8.11 -6.64 3.87
C THR A 131 7.03 -6.51 2.81
N ALA A 132 6.57 -5.29 2.52
CA ALA A 132 5.58 -5.03 1.46
C ALA A 132 6.02 -5.46 0.05
N ASP A 133 7.32 -5.58 -0.18
CA ASP A 133 7.96 -6.06 -1.41
C ASP A 133 8.16 -7.59 -1.46
N ALA A 134 7.81 -8.33 -0.39
CA ALA A 134 7.94 -9.78 -0.43
C ALA A 134 6.96 -10.35 -1.49
N PRO A 135 7.42 -11.31 -2.32
CA PRO A 135 6.66 -11.79 -3.46
C PRO A 135 5.37 -12.45 -3.00
N GLN A 136 4.25 -12.12 -3.65
CA GLN A 136 2.97 -12.78 -3.35
C GLN A 136 3.05 -14.29 -3.61
N ALA A 137 2.36 -15.08 -2.77
CA ALA A 137 2.29 -16.54 -2.86
C ALA A 137 2.09 -17.06 -4.30
N ARG A 138 1.17 -16.44 -5.04
CA ARG A 138 0.80 -16.86 -6.39
C ARG A 138 1.91 -16.57 -7.42
N VAL A 139 2.61 -15.45 -7.27
CA VAL A 139 3.73 -15.07 -8.15
C VAL A 139 4.94 -15.96 -7.85
N ALA A 140 5.26 -16.17 -6.57
CA ALA A 140 6.34 -17.05 -6.13
C ALA A 140 6.14 -18.50 -6.62
N ARG A 141 4.91 -19.04 -6.50
CA ARG A 141 4.57 -20.38 -7.01
C ARG A 141 4.71 -20.49 -8.53
N LYS A 142 4.38 -19.44 -9.28
CA LYS A 142 4.43 -19.44 -10.75
C LYS A 142 5.85 -19.27 -11.28
N ALA A 143 6.74 -18.64 -10.52
CA ALA A 143 8.15 -18.44 -10.88
C ALA A 143 9.02 -19.70 -10.66
N GLY A 144 8.54 -20.70 -9.91
CA GLY A 144 9.27 -21.95 -9.68
C GLY A 144 10.53 -21.82 -8.81
N GLU A 145 10.69 -20.68 -8.11
CA GLU A 145 11.83 -20.41 -7.23
C GLU A 145 11.76 -21.26 -5.95
N ALA A 146 12.91 -21.75 -5.48
CA ALA A 146 13.00 -22.41 -4.18
C ALA A 146 12.73 -21.37 -3.09
N ILE A 147 11.53 -21.45 -2.49
CA ILE A 147 11.09 -20.47 -1.50
C ILE A 147 11.70 -20.80 -0.14
N ASP A 148 12.53 -19.90 0.39
CA ASP A 148 13.09 -20.02 1.74
C ASP A 148 12.00 -19.97 2.84
N ARG A 149 12.27 -20.57 4.00
CA ARG A 149 11.34 -20.66 5.14
C ARG A 149 10.89 -19.28 5.64
N GLU A 150 11.77 -18.29 5.64
CA GLU A 150 11.44 -16.93 6.07
C GLU A 150 10.54 -16.22 5.05
N THR A 151 10.76 -16.50 3.76
CA THR A 151 9.89 -16.03 2.67
C THR A 151 8.51 -16.70 2.73
N LEU A 152 8.44 -17.99 3.06
CA LEU A 152 7.16 -18.69 3.26
C LEU A 152 6.35 -18.10 4.42
N LYS A 153 6.98 -17.83 5.57
CA LYS A 153 6.32 -17.16 6.69
C LYS A 153 5.81 -15.78 6.29
N SER A 154 6.62 -15.03 5.56
CA SER A 154 6.25 -13.71 5.05
C SER A 154 5.01 -13.79 4.15
N ILE A 155 4.97 -14.76 3.23
CA ILE A 155 3.85 -15.00 2.33
C ILE A 155 2.56 -15.32 3.09
N VAL A 156 2.63 -16.14 4.14
CA VAL A 156 1.45 -16.56 4.92
C VAL A 156 0.86 -15.40 5.73
N GLN A 157 1.70 -14.49 6.23
CA GLN A 157 1.27 -13.36 7.06
C GLN A 157 0.85 -12.13 6.24
N GLN A 158 1.16 -12.09 4.95
CA GLN A 158 0.73 -10.99 4.09
C GLN A 158 -0.79 -11.04 3.83
N PRO A 159 -1.51 -9.92 4.03
CA PRO A 159 -2.90 -9.84 3.62
C PRO A 159 -3.02 -10.04 2.11
N LEU A 160 -4.04 -10.80 1.67
CA LEU A 160 -4.29 -11.04 0.26
C LEU A 160 -4.58 -9.70 -0.44
N ARG A 161 -3.75 -9.36 -1.43
CA ARG A 161 -3.97 -8.19 -2.27
C ARG A 161 -4.62 -8.65 -3.58
N PRO A 162 -5.67 -7.98 -4.07
CA PRO A 162 -6.25 -8.28 -5.37
C PRO A 162 -5.18 -8.05 -6.46
N VAL A 163 -4.85 -9.12 -7.20
CA VAL A 163 -3.85 -9.08 -8.30
C VAL A 163 -4.44 -8.54 -9.59
N LYS A 164 -5.75 -8.70 -9.75
CA LYS A 164 -6.57 -8.19 -10.85
C LYS A 164 -7.89 -7.71 -10.27
N PRO A 165 -8.57 -6.75 -10.91
CA PRO A 165 -9.99 -6.51 -10.65
C PRO A 165 -10.72 -7.86 -10.64
N GLN A 166 -11.50 -8.11 -9.59
CA GLN A 166 -12.30 -9.32 -9.52
C GLN A 166 -13.22 -9.31 -10.73
N GLN A 167 -13.13 -10.35 -11.57
CA GLN A 167 -14.12 -10.50 -12.63
C GLN A 167 -15.50 -10.51 -11.99
N PRO A 168 -16.48 -9.80 -12.57
CA PRO A 168 -17.85 -9.97 -12.13
C PRO A 168 -18.11 -11.47 -12.16
N LEU A 169 -18.48 -12.03 -11.02
CA LEU A 169 -18.99 -13.38 -10.98
C LEU A 169 -20.23 -13.37 -11.89
N ASP A 170 -20.34 -14.33 -12.80
CA ASP A 170 -21.57 -14.57 -13.55
C ASP A 170 -22.63 -15.12 -12.57
N ILE A 171 -23.08 -14.27 -11.65
CA ILE A 171 -24.21 -14.52 -10.75
C ILE A 171 -25.42 -14.63 -11.68
N GLY A 172 -25.87 -15.86 -11.92
CA GLY A 172 -26.91 -16.18 -12.92
C GLY A 172 -26.61 -17.42 -13.77
N LEU A 173 -25.40 -17.99 -13.70
CA LEU A 173 -25.08 -19.20 -14.48
C LEU A 173 -25.73 -20.48 -13.94
N PHE A 174 -26.22 -20.44 -12.70
CA PHE A 174 -26.88 -21.56 -12.02
C PHE A 174 -28.34 -21.24 -11.69
N GLU A 175 -28.92 -20.21 -12.30
CA GLU A 175 -30.24 -19.70 -11.93
C GLU A 175 -31.06 -19.43 -13.18
N ARG A 176 -32.19 -20.13 -13.33
CA ARG A 176 -33.13 -19.92 -14.44
C ARG A 176 -34.42 -19.30 -13.92
N VAL A 177 -34.88 -18.29 -14.64
CA VAL A 177 -36.22 -17.73 -14.44
C VAL A 177 -37.23 -18.61 -15.17
N LEU A 178 -38.23 -19.11 -14.46
CA LEU A 178 -39.28 -19.93 -15.06
C LEU A 178 -40.20 -19.05 -15.93
N PRO A 179 -40.55 -19.48 -17.16
CA PRO A 179 -41.40 -18.69 -18.05
C PRO A 179 -42.82 -18.49 -17.49
N GLU A 180 -43.30 -19.41 -16.63
CA GLU A 180 -44.63 -19.34 -16.02
C GLU A 180 -44.69 -18.42 -14.79
N ALA A 181 -43.56 -18.18 -14.14
CA ALA A 181 -43.46 -17.34 -12.94
C ALA A 181 -42.16 -16.52 -12.96
N PRO A 182 -42.13 -15.40 -13.72
CA PRO A 182 -40.91 -14.65 -13.98
C PRO A 182 -40.30 -13.93 -12.75
N HIS A 183 -40.96 -14.02 -11.59
CA HIS A 183 -40.50 -13.49 -10.31
C HIS A 183 -39.83 -14.55 -9.43
N ILE A 184 -39.76 -15.81 -9.88
CA ILE A 184 -39.13 -16.91 -9.15
C ILE A 184 -37.85 -17.31 -9.89
N VAL A 185 -36.75 -17.30 -9.14
CA VAL A 185 -35.43 -17.74 -9.60
C VAL A 185 -35.16 -19.11 -9.00
N VAL A 186 -34.91 -20.10 -9.85
CA VAL A 186 -34.71 -21.50 -9.45
C VAL A 186 -33.29 -21.95 -9.84
N PRO A 187 -32.59 -22.72 -9.00
CA PRO A 187 -31.30 -23.27 -9.36
C PRO A 187 -31.38 -24.20 -10.59
N ASP A 188 -30.43 -24.08 -11.51
CA ASP A 188 -30.23 -24.96 -12.66
C ASP A 188 -29.48 -26.22 -12.16
N GLU A 189 -30.12 -27.39 -12.22
CA GLU A 189 -29.50 -28.71 -11.90
C GLU A 189 -28.71 -29.28 -13.09
#